data_AF-A0A835ZGI0-F1
#
_entry.id   AF-A0A835ZGI0-F1
#
_cell.length_a   1.000
_cell.length_b   1.000
_cell.length_c   1.000
_cell.angle_alpha   90.00
_cell.angle_beta   90.00
_cell.angle_gamma   90.00
#
_symmetry.space_group_name_H-M   'P 1'
#
loop_
_entity.id
_entity.type
_entity.pdbx_description
1 polymer ?
#
loop_
_entity_poly.entity_id
_entity_poly.type
_entity_poly.pdbx_seq_one_letter_code
_entity_poly.pdbx_strand_id
1 'polypeptide(L)'
;MALLAHHLVDLQQDMSSSDEADMMQAESQSATIASQRERIAELEAALEDTSESLSNAEAVTAKRTQDAAALARERAQLRDELAAARAAADATARGLEARLAAAERRAAAQDAAADEAAAHAAQLQDALSAEARAAAAAREALAGAQRQLQQRGGGGGGGEDAATAAALRSRIEDLEEEIRVLRGCRSGLAVALDETRDELARVERAAAARAAEADVAAEAAKAAAAADAAAADARVAAREGEAAQAAAASAAAAELQRAELAAVTADLGEAMATIEALRALLADATAQLRAQQQQQQAPQEAEPAAAAAEARACQTDGGGGGGAAAADAERCAPATPERPERASVWGSVTRLFSGRKRRRTAAPEDGEPERFEE
;
A
#
# COMPACT_ATOMS: atom_id res chain seq x y z
N MET A 1 47.40 70.32 -82.25
CA MET A 1 48.03 70.14 -80.92
C MET A 1 47.01 70.39 -79.79
N ALA A 2 46.32 71.54 -79.71
CA ALA A 2 45.30 71.78 -78.67
C ALA A 2 44.07 70.82 -78.73
N LEU A 3 43.58 70.47 -79.92
CA LEU A 3 42.44 69.53 -80.08
C LEU A 3 42.78 68.06 -79.76
N LEU A 4 44.05 67.67 -79.90
CA LEU A 4 44.52 66.30 -79.63
C LEU A 4 44.79 66.09 -78.13
N ALA A 5 45.16 67.16 -77.41
CA ALA A 5 45.26 67.14 -75.96
C ALA A 5 43.87 67.05 -75.29
N HIS A 6 42.82 67.65 -75.87
CA HIS A 6 41.47 67.55 -75.32
C HIS A 6 40.89 66.13 -75.47
N HIS A 7 41.06 65.49 -76.63
CA HIS A 7 40.54 64.14 -76.84
C HIS A 7 41.24 63.05 -76.01
N LEU A 8 42.52 63.21 -75.70
CA LEU A 8 43.24 62.30 -74.80
C LEU A 8 42.82 62.47 -73.34
N VAL A 9 42.47 63.68 -72.91
CA VAL A 9 41.92 63.94 -71.59
C VAL A 9 40.51 63.38 -71.48
N ASP A 10 39.67 63.53 -72.50
CA ASP A 10 38.31 62.97 -72.51
C ASP A 10 38.32 61.42 -72.52
N LEU A 11 39.22 60.79 -73.29
CA LEU A 11 39.39 59.32 -73.27
C LEU A 11 39.96 58.79 -71.95
N GLN A 12 40.86 59.54 -71.29
CA GLN A 12 41.32 59.17 -69.95
C GLN A 12 40.23 59.38 -68.89
N GLN A 13 39.36 60.37 -69.04
CA GLN A 13 38.21 60.58 -68.15
C GLN A 13 37.13 59.52 -68.35
N ASP A 14 36.83 59.12 -69.58
CA ASP A 14 35.84 58.09 -69.87
C ASP A 14 36.30 56.70 -69.40
N MET A 15 37.56 56.31 -69.65
CA MET A 15 38.08 55.03 -69.12
C MET A 15 38.19 55.03 -67.61
N SER A 16 38.58 56.16 -66.99
CA SER A 16 38.61 56.26 -65.53
C SER A 16 37.21 56.24 -64.92
N SER A 17 36.18 56.75 -65.60
CA SER A 17 34.79 56.71 -65.11
C SER A 17 34.15 55.32 -65.24
N SER A 18 34.54 54.54 -66.25
CA SER A 18 34.06 53.17 -66.45
C SER A 18 34.66 52.21 -65.43
N ASP A 19 35.98 52.27 -65.22
CA ASP A 19 36.66 51.46 -64.19
C ASP A 19 36.17 51.81 -62.78
N GLU A 20 35.85 53.08 -62.53
CA GLU A 20 35.31 53.55 -61.25
C GLU A 20 33.85 53.11 -61.04
N ALA A 21 33.04 53.02 -62.11
CA ALA A 21 31.68 52.48 -62.06
C ALA A 21 31.66 50.96 -61.83
N ASP A 22 32.54 50.20 -62.50
CA ASP A 22 32.65 48.75 -62.31
C ASP A 22 33.20 48.41 -60.92
N MET A 23 34.13 49.22 -60.40
CA MET A 23 34.63 49.08 -59.04
C MET A 23 33.55 49.39 -58.00
N MET A 24 32.77 50.46 -58.18
CA MET A 24 31.62 50.77 -57.30
C MET A 24 30.54 49.68 -57.36
N GLN A 25 30.34 49.05 -58.52
CA GLN A 25 29.40 47.93 -58.67
C GLN A 25 29.94 46.66 -58.00
N ALA A 26 31.23 46.36 -58.13
CA ALA A 26 31.88 45.25 -57.43
C ALA A 26 31.88 45.45 -55.91
N GLU A 27 32.07 46.67 -55.42
CA GLU A 27 31.97 47.01 -53.99
C GLU A 27 30.53 46.85 -53.47
N SER A 28 29.54 47.33 -54.23
CA SER A 28 28.12 47.16 -53.92
C SER A 28 27.71 45.68 -53.84
N GLN A 29 28.20 44.85 -54.78
CA GLN A 29 27.96 43.40 -54.77
C GLN A 29 28.70 42.69 -53.64
N SER A 30 29.93 43.09 -53.35
CA SER A 30 30.70 42.59 -52.21
C SER A 30 29.98 42.88 -50.90
N ALA A 31 29.45 44.10 -50.74
CA ALA A 31 28.63 44.49 -49.58
C ALA A 31 27.35 43.65 -49.47
N THR A 32 26.71 43.34 -50.61
CA THR A 32 25.50 42.52 -50.65
C THR A 32 25.79 41.06 -50.25
N ILE A 33 26.88 40.48 -50.75
CA ILE A 33 27.32 39.12 -50.39
C ILE A 33 27.71 39.06 -48.91
N ALA A 34 28.39 40.09 -48.40
CA ALA A 34 28.74 40.19 -46.98
C ALA A 34 27.47 40.21 -46.10
N SER A 35 26.47 41.02 -46.46
CA SER A 35 25.19 41.06 -45.75
C SER A 35 24.42 39.73 -45.81
N GLN A 36 24.44 39.03 -46.95
CA GLN A 36 23.81 37.70 -47.05
C GLN A 36 24.52 36.65 -46.17
N ARG A 37 25.85 36.71 -46.06
CA ARG A 37 26.61 35.82 -45.17
C ARG A 37 26.31 36.08 -43.70
N GLU A 38 26.19 37.34 -43.31
CA GLU A 38 25.77 37.73 -41.97
C GLU A 38 24.38 37.15 -41.64
N ARG A 39 23.44 37.26 -42.58
CA ARG A 39 22.08 36.72 -42.40
C ARG A 39 22.02 35.18 -42.33
N ILE A 40 22.90 34.48 -43.06
CA ILE A 40 23.04 33.01 -42.93
C ILE A 40 23.58 32.65 -41.55
N ALA A 41 24.58 33.37 -41.05
CA ALA A 41 25.13 33.14 -39.72
C ALA A 41 24.08 33.37 -38.61
N GLU A 42 23.23 34.40 -38.74
CA GLU A 42 22.10 34.64 -37.83
C GLU A 42 21.08 33.47 -37.84
N LEU A 43 20.78 32.92 -39.02
CA LEU A 43 19.88 31.77 -39.17
C LEU A 43 20.46 30.48 -38.58
N GLU A 44 21.76 30.25 -38.74
CA GLU A 44 22.46 29.11 -38.14
C GLU A 44 22.44 29.20 -36.61
N ALA A 45 22.68 30.39 -36.04
CA ALA A 45 22.57 30.62 -34.60
C ALA A 45 21.14 30.36 -34.09
N ALA A 46 20.11 30.84 -34.81
CA ALA A 46 18.72 30.58 -34.44
C ALA A 46 18.36 29.09 -34.49
N LEU A 47 18.88 28.33 -35.46
CA LEU A 47 18.68 26.87 -35.53
C LEU A 47 19.33 26.15 -34.35
N GLU A 48 20.52 26.58 -33.92
CA GLU A 48 21.20 26.02 -32.76
C GLU A 48 20.39 26.25 -31.47
N ASP A 49 19.87 27.47 -31.26
CA ASP A 49 18.96 27.78 -30.15
C ASP A 49 17.69 26.90 -30.15
N THR A 50 17.08 26.67 -31.33
CA THR A 50 15.91 25.78 -31.42
C THR A 50 16.23 24.31 -31.14
N SER A 51 17.43 23.86 -31.53
CA SER A 51 17.92 22.50 -31.23
C SER A 51 18.15 22.32 -29.73
N GLU A 52 18.71 23.31 -29.04
CA GLU A 52 18.85 23.29 -27.58
C GLU A 52 17.48 23.27 -26.89
N SER A 53 16.50 24.05 -27.37
CA SER A 53 15.13 24.04 -26.85
C SER A 53 14.46 22.66 -27.00
N LEU A 54 14.63 22.00 -28.15
CA LEU A 54 14.11 20.65 -28.37
C LEU A 54 14.76 19.63 -27.40
N SER A 55 16.08 19.69 -27.25
CA SER A 55 16.83 18.84 -26.29
C SER A 55 16.34 19.03 -24.86
N ASN A 56 16.09 20.28 -24.45
CA ASN A 56 15.51 20.59 -23.14
C ASN A 56 14.10 20.02 -22.98
N ALA A 57 13.25 20.08 -24.02
CA ALA A 57 11.92 19.49 -23.99
C ALA A 57 11.95 17.96 -23.89
N GLU A 58 12.88 17.30 -24.59
CA GLU A 58 13.12 15.86 -24.47
C GLU A 58 13.59 15.48 -23.06
N ALA A 59 14.48 16.27 -22.45
CA ALA A 59 14.92 16.05 -21.08
C ALA A 59 13.77 16.19 -20.07
N VAL A 60 12.88 17.17 -20.25
CA VAL A 60 11.70 17.37 -19.39
C VAL A 60 10.70 16.22 -19.54
N THR A 61 10.46 15.74 -20.76
CA THR A 61 9.56 14.60 -20.99
C THR A 61 10.14 13.30 -20.41
N ALA A 62 11.44 13.05 -20.58
CA ALA A 62 12.12 11.92 -19.96
C ALA A 62 11.99 11.96 -18.43
N LYS A 63 12.23 13.12 -17.80
CA LYS A 63 12.05 13.29 -16.35
C LYS A 63 10.60 13.02 -15.92
N ARG A 64 9.60 13.53 -16.64
CA ARG A 64 8.18 13.28 -16.34
C ARG A 64 7.81 11.80 -16.43
N THR A 65 8.36 11.06 -17.39
CA THR A 65 8.13 9.59 -17.48
C THR A 65 8.78 8.84 -16.31
N GLN A 66 9.95 9.29 -15.85
CA GLN A 66 10.61 8.74 -14.67
C GLN A 66 9.81 8.98 -13.39
N ASP A 67 9.28 10.19 -13.21
CA ASP A 67 8.45 10.57 -12.07
C ASP A 67 7.13 9.76 -12.07
N ALA A 68 6.49 9.59 -13.24
CA ALA A 68 5.31 8.74 -13.37
C ALA A 68 5.59 7.27 -13.02
N ALA A 69 6.74 6.73 -13.41
CA ALA A 69 7.17 5.38 -13.03
C ALA A 69 7.52 5.26 -11.54
N ALA A 70 7.98 6.33 -10.89
CA ALA A 70 8.19 6.38 -9.45
C ALA A 70 6.84 6.34 -8.70
N LEU A 71 5.89 7.19 -9.08
CA LEU A 71 4.53 7.22 -8.50
C LEU A 71 3.79 5.89 -8.69
N ALA A 72 3.97 5.22 -9.83
CA ALA A 72 3.39 3.90 -10.07
C ALA A 72 3.94 2.83 -9.10
N ARG A 73 5.24 2.89 -8.79
CA ARG A 73 5.88 1.99 -7.81
C ARG A 73 5.41 2.26 -6.39
N GLU A 74 5.33 3.53 -6.00
CA GLU A 74 4.80 3.93 -4.69
C GLU A 74 3.35 3.47 -4.51
N ARG A 75 2.51 3.65 -5.54
CA ARG A 75 1.12 3.17 -5.52
C ARG A 75 1.02 1.65 -5.42
N ALA A 76 1.94 0.90 -6.02
CA ALA A 76 2.00 -0.55 -5.87
C ALA A 76 2.38 -0.94 -4.44
N GLN A 77 3.41 -0.29 -3.87
CA GLN A 77 3.83 -0.51 -2.48
C GLN A 77 2.69 -0.23 -1.48
N LEU A 78 1.98 0.89 -1.62
CA LEU A 78 0.85 1.22 -0.75
C LEU A 78 -0.30 0.22 -0.85
N ARG A 79 -0.51 -0.42 -2.01
CA ARG A 79 -1.51 -1.50 -2.15
C ARG A 79 -1.08 -2.77 -1.43
N ASP A 80 0.19 -3.11 -1.49
CA ASP A 80 0.74 -4.28 -0.80
C ASP A 80 0.71 -4.08 0.73
N GLU A 81 1.07 -2.89 1.20
CA GLU A 81 0.95 -2.50 2.62
C GLU A 81 -0.51 -2.56 3.11
N LEU A 82 -1.46 -2.07 2.31
CA LEU A 82 -2.89 -2.13 2.63
C LEU A 82 -3.41 -3.57 2.65
N ALA A 83 -2.96 -4.43 1.74
CA ALA A 83 -3.29 -5.85 1.74
C ALA A 83 -2.72 -6.57 2.98
N ALA A 84 -1.49 -6.28 3.36
CA ALA A 84 -0.86 -6.80 4.57
C ALA A 84 -1.59 -6.35 5.85
N ALA A 85 -1.99 -5.08 5.92
CA ALA A 85 -2.75 -4.53 7.04
C ALA A 85 -4.12 -5.22 7.19
N ARG A 86 -4.84 -5.48 6.08
CA ARG A 86 -6.10 -6.23 6.09
C ARG A 86 -5.91 -7.66 6.60
N ALA A 87 -4.88 -8.35 6.12
CA ALA A 87 -4.58 -9.71 6.58
C ALA A 87 -4.25 -9.77 8.08
N ALA A 88 -3.56 -8.75 8.62
CA ALA A 88 -3.27 -8.64 10.05
C ALA A 88 -4.53 -8.37 10.88
N ALA A 89 -5.44 -7.51 10.38
CA ALA A 89 -6.74 -7.27 11.02
C ALA A 89 -7.59 -8.54 11.07
N ASP A 90 -7.69 -9.29 9.97
CA ASP A 90 -8.43 -10.56 9.91
C ASP A 90 -7.83 -11.65 10.83
N ALA A 91 -6.50 -11.67 10.99
CA ALA A 91 -5.84 -12.55 11.94
C ALA A 91 -6.18 -12.18 13.39
N THR A 92 -6.25 -10.88 13.70
CA THR A 92 -6.62 -10.38 15.02
C THR A 92 -8.08 -10.69 15.34
N ALA A 93 -9.00 -10.47 14.39
CA ALA A 93 -10.41 -10.80 14.53
C ALA A 93 -10.63 -12.29 14.86
N ARG A 94 -10.01 -13.20 14.10
CA ARG A 94 -10.06 -14.65 14.38
C ARG A 94 -9.46 -15.01 15.75
N GLY A 95 -8.40 -14.30 16.16
CA GLY A 95 -7.80 -14.46 17.48
C GLY A 95 -8.74 -14.07 18.62
N LEU A 96 -9.51 -12.99 18.45
CA LEU A 96 -10.53 -12.54 19.40
C LEU A 96 -11.73 -13.49 19.45
N GLU A 97 -12.24 -13.95 18.30
CA GLU A 97 -13.31 -14.96 18.22
C GLU A 97 -12.93 -16.25 18.96
N ALA A 98 -11.70 -16.73 18.78
CA ALA A 98 -11.22 -17.94 19.47
C ALA A 98 -11.13 -17.75 21.00
N ARG A 99 -10.77 -16.54 21.47
CA ARG A 99 -10.74 -16.20 22.89
C ARG A 99 -12.16 -16.12 23.48
N LEU A 100 -13.11 -15.53 22.74
CA LEU A 100 -14.52 -15.47 23.14
C LEU A 100 -15.10 -16.88 23.28
N ALA A 101 -14.92 -17.75 22.28
CA ALA A 101 -15.38 -19.13 22.34
C ALA A 101 -14.73 -19.93 23.50
N ALA A 102 -13.49 -19.60 23.87
CA ALA A 102 -12.83 -20.21 25.03
C ALA A 102 -13.40 -19.70 26.36
N ALA A 103 -13.78 -18.42 26.44
CA ALA A 103 -14.45 -17.84 27.60
C ALA A 103 -15.85 -18.44 27.79
N GLU A 104 -16.64 -18.55 26.72
CA GLU A 104 -17.97 -19.17 26.74
C GLU A 104 -17.93 -20.63 27.23
N ARG A 105 -16.96 -21.43 26.75
CA ARG A 105 -16.76 -22.80 27.25
C ARG A 105 -16.40 -22.86 28.73
N ARG A 106 -15.63 -21.88 29.23
CA ARG A 106 -15.29 -21.82 30.67
C ARG A 106 -16.49 -21.41 31.52
N ALA A 107 -17.33 -20.50 31.04
CA ALA A 107 -18.57 -20.12 31.70
C ALA A 107 -19.52 -21.33 31.79
N ALA A 108 -19.77 -22.02 30.67
CA ALA A 108 -20.61 -23.22 30.65
C ALA A 108 -20.09 -24.33 31.58
N ALA A 109 -18.77 -24.51 31.69
CA ALA A 109 -18.18 -25.47 32.63
C ALA A 109 -18.37 -25.07 34.11
N GLN A 110 -18.42 -23.76 34.41
CA GLN A 110 -18.68 -23.26 35.75
C GLN A 110 -20.16 -23.42 36.13
N ASP A 111 -21.08 -23.13 35.19
CA ASP A 111 -22.52 -23.35 35.40
C ASP A 111 -22.81 -24.83 35.69
N ALA A 112 -22.20 -25.74 34.91
CA ALA A 112 -22.32 -27.18 35.15
C ALA A 112 -21.81 -27.60 36.54
N ALA A 113 -20.69 -27.04 37.00
CA ALA A 113 -20.16 -27.32 38.33
C ALA A 113 -21.08 -26.77 39.45
N ALA A 114 -21.72 -25.63 39.24
CA ALA A 114 -22.69 -25.07 40.18
C ALA A 114 -23.96 -25.95 40.25
N ASP A 115 -24.45 -26.43 39.11
CA ASP A 115 -25.59 -27.36 39.04
C ASP A 115 -25.29 -28.70 39.76
N GLU A 116 -24.09 -29.25 39.57
CA GLU A 116 -23.64 -30.47 40.27
C GLU A 116 -23.58 -30.26 41.80
N ALA A 117 -23.02 -29.12 42.25
CA ALA A 117 -22.96 -28.78 43.68
C ALA A 117 -24.36 -28.60 44.28
N ALA A 118 -25.27 -27.93 43.56
CA ALA A 118 -26.67 -27.76 43.99
C ALA A 118 -27.41 -29.10 44.09
N ALA A 119 -27.20 -30.01 43.13
CA ALA A 119 -27.77 -31.36 43.16
C ALA A 119 -27.25 -32.16 44.35
N HIS A 120 -25.95 -32.09 44.66
CA HIS A 120 -25.36 -32.77 45.81
C HIS A 120 -25.91 -32.20 47.14
N ALA A 121 -26.07 -30.88 47.26
CA ALA A 121 -26.68 -30.25 48.43
C ALA A 121 -28.14 -30.70 48.63
N ALA A 122 -28.91 -30.84 47.55
CA ALA A 122 -30.27 -31.37 47.60
C ALA A 122 -30.32 -32.84 48.10
N GLN A 123 -29.41 -33.69 47.61
CA GLN A 123 -29.29 -35.08 48.07
C GLN A 123 -28.95 -35.18 49.56
N LEU A 124 -28.04 -34.33 50.05
CA LEU A 124 -27.69 -34.26 51.48
C LEU A 124 -28.88 -33.80 52.33
N GLN A 125 -29.67 -32.83 51.85
CA GLN A 125 -30.87 -32.35 52.53
C GLN A 125 -31.96 -33.44 52.62
N ASP A 126 -32.14 -34.23 51.56
CA ASP A 126 -33.06 -35.36 51.57
C ASP A 126 -32.60 -36.47 52.53
N ALA A 127 -31.29 -36.76 52.55
CA ALA A 127 -30.70 -37.71 53.49
C ALA A 127 -30.90 -37.27 54.95
N LEU A 128 -30.62 -36.00 55.27
CA LEU A 128 -30.90 -35.41 56.59
C LEU A 128 -32.37 -35.54 56.99
N SER A 129 -33.28 -35.33 56.04
CA SER A 129 -34.72 -35.45 56.27
C SER A 129 -35.17 -36.90 56.47
N ALA A 130 -34.53 -37.86 55.80
CA ALA A 130 -34.75 -39.29 56.02
C ALA A 130 -34.24 -39.73 57.41
N GLU A 131 -33.03 -39.33 57.78
CA GLU A 131 -32.42 -39.59 59.09
C GLU A 131 -33.26 -38.98 60.23
N ALA A 132 -33.78 -37.77 60.05
CA ALA A 132 -34.67 -37.14 61.03
C ALA A 132 -35.97 -37.93 61.24
N ARG A 133 -36.55 -38.49 60.17
CA ARG A 133 -37.75 -39.35 60.25
C ARG A 133 -37.44 -40.68 60.93
N ALA A 134 -36.30 -41.32 60.62
CA ALA A 134 -35.86 -42.55 61.27
C ALA A 134 -35.65 -42.34 62.77
N ALA A 135 -34.97 -41.25 63.16
CA ALA A 135 -34.77 -40.90 64.56
C ALA A 135 -36.08 -40.62 65.31
N ALA A 136 -37.08 -40.01 64.65
CA ALA A 136 -38.40 -39.81 65.23
C ALA A 136 -39.14 -41.14 65.46
N ALA A 137 -39.11 -42.05 64.49
CA ALA A 137 -39.71 -43.38 64.61
C ALA A 137 -39.05 -44.22 65.71
N ALA A 138 -37.71 -44.20 65.82
CA ALA A 138 -36.97 -44.89 66.87
C ALA A 138 -37.35 -44.38 68.28
N ARG A 139 -37.53 -43.05 68.44
CA ARG A 139 -38.00 -42.46 69.71
C ARG A 139 -39.41 -42.88 70.07
N GLU A 140 -40.31 -42.95 69.09
CA GLU A 140 -41.68 -43.42 69.31
C GLU A 140 -41.71 -44.89 69.71
N ALA A 141 -40.90 -45.74 69.05
CA ALA A 141 -40.73 -47.15 69.40
C ALA A 141 -40.16 -47.32 70.83
N LEU A 142 -39.15 -46.52 71.19
CA LEU A 142 -38.55 -46.50 72.53
C LEU A 142 -39.61 -46.14 73.59
N ALA A 143 -40.37 -45.07 73.36
CA ALA A 143 -41.46 -44.66 74.26
C ALA A 143 -42.57 -45.73 74.35
N GLY A 144 -42.84 -46.45 73.27
CA GLY A 144 -43.73 -47.62 73.25
C GLY A 144 -43.22 -48.76 74.14
N ALA A 145 -41.96 -49.17 73.96
CA ALA A 145 -41.33 -50.23 74.75
C ALA A 145 -41.26 -49.87 76.24
N GLN A 146 -40.91 -48.62 76.57
CA GLN A 146 -40.90 -48.12 77.95
C GLN A 146 -42.29 -48.17 78.60
N ARG A 147 -43.35 -47.78 77.88
CA ARG A 147 -44.73 -47.88 78.38
C ARG A 147 -45.16 -49.33 78.63
N GLN A 148 -44.80 -50.25 77.74
CA GLN A 148 -45.08 -51.68 77.92
C GLN A 148 -44.35 -52.26 79.15
N LEU A 149 -43.08 -51.88 79.34
CA LEU A 149 -42.30 -52.30 80.49
C LEU A 149 -42.91 -51.77 81.81
N GLN A 150 -43.37 -50.51 81.84
CA GLN A 150 -44.05 -49.91 83.00
C GLN A 150 -45.38 -50.61 83.33
N GLN A 151 -46.19 -50.92 82.32
CA GLN A 151 -47.47 -51.63 82.50
C GLN A 151 -47.27 -53.02 83.10
N ARG A 152 -46.19 -53.72 82.72
CA ARG A 152 -45.87 -55.05 83.27
C ARG A 152 -45.21 -55.01 84.64
N GLY A 153 -44.43 -53.97 84.95
CA GLY A 153 -43.81 -53.79 86.27
C GLY A 153 -44.81 -53.58 87.43
N GLY A 154 -46.05 -53.19 87.12
CA GLY A 154 -47.14 -53.03 88.11
C GLY A 154 -47.96 -54.30 88.39
N GLY A 155 -47.82 -55.35 87.58
CA GLY A 155 -48.55 -56.61 87.75
C GLY A 155 -47.67 -57.68 88.38
N GLY A 156 -47.90 -58.01 89.66
CA GLY A 156 -47.18 -59.11 90.31
C GLY A 156 -47.64 -60.47 89.79
N GLY A 157 -46.88 -61.09 88.88
CA GLY A 157 -47.17 -62.46 88.46
C GLY A 157 -46.18 -63.09 87.46
N GLY A 158 -45.63 -64.25 87.82
CA GLY A 158 -45.17 -65.27 86.86
C GLY A 158 -43.79 -65.09 86.18
N GLY A 159 -43.04 -66.19 86.05
CA GLY A 159 -41.72 -66.22 85.39
C GLY A 159 -41.71 -65.86 83.90
N GLU A 160 -42.85 -65.94 83.20
CA GLU A 160 -42.99 -65.50 81.81
C GLU A 160 -42.92 -63.96 81.66
N ASP A 161 -43.33 -63.21 82.67
CA ASP A 161 -43.23 -61.74 82.68
C ASP A 161 -41.79 -61.28 82.92
N ALA A 162 -40.96 -62.07 83.60
CA ALA A 162 -39.54 -61.77 83.78
C ALA A 162 -38.74 -61.89 82.47
N ALA A 163 -39.00 -62.94 81.67
CA ALA A 163 -38.36 -63.12 80.37
C ALA A 163 -38.77 -62.04 79.37
N THR A 164 -40.06 -61.69 79.35
CA THR A 164 -40.56 -60.61 78.48
C THR A 164 -40.02 -59.24 78.89
N ALA A 165 -39.91 -58.96 80.20
CA ALA A 165 -39.30 -57.73 80.70
C ALA A 165 -37.80 -57.63 80.37
N ALA A 166 -37.07 -58.75 80.38
CA ALA A 166 -35.67 -58.79 79.95
C ALA A 166 -35.53 -58.49 78.44
N ALA A 167 -36.39 -59.06 77.60
CA ALA A 167 -36.41 -58.77 76.16
C ALA A 167 -36.74 -57.29 75.86
N LEU A 168 -37.70 -56.70 76.60
CA LEU A 168 -38.03 -55.28 76.47
C LEU A 168 -36.87 -54.36 76.89
N ARG A 169 -36.12 -54.71 77.94
CA ARG A 169 -34.92 -53.95 78.36
C ARG A 169 -33.82 -54.00 77.30
N SER A 170 -33.52 -55.18 76.76
CA SER A 170 -32.57 -55.31 75.64
C SER A 170 -33.02 -54.48 74.43
N ARG A 171 -34.31 -54.51 74.09
CA ARG A 171 -34.85 -53.71 72.98
C ARG A 171 -34.76 -52.21 73.23
N ILE A 172 -34.92 -51.77 74.48
CA ILE A 172 -34.72 -50.36 74.87
C ILE A 172 -33.25 -49.96 74.66
N GLU A 173 -32.30 -50.78 75.12
CA GLU A 173 -30.85 -50.52 74.93
C GLU A 173 -30.48 -50.45 73.44
N ASP A 174 -31.00 -51.38 72.62
CA ASP A 174 -30.78 -51.37 71.16
C ASP A 174 -31.33 -50.08 70.51
N LEU A 175 -32.53 -49.64 70.90
CA LEU A 175 -33.15 -48.42 70.37
C LEU A 175 -32.43 -47.14 70.85
N GLU A 176 -31.90 -47.14 72.07
CA GLU A 176 -31.09 -46.04 72.59
C GLU A 176 -29.75 -45.92 71.85
N GLU A 177 -29.12 -47.04 71.52
CA GLU A 177 -27.93 -47.08 70.67
C GLU A 177 -28.25 -46.59 69.25
N GLU A 178 -29.34 -47.08 68.65
CA GLU A 178 -29.80 -46.66 67.33
C GLU A 178 -30.03 -45.14 67.28
N ILE A 179 -30.74 -44.56 68.27
CA ILE A 179 -30.94 -43.11 68.37
C ILE A 179 -29.61 -42.36 68.52
N ARG A 180 -28.61 -42.93 69.20
CA ARG A 180 -27.28 -42.32 69.33
C ARG A 180 -26.53 -42.30 68.01
N VAL A 181 -26.53 -43.41 67.28
CA VAL A 181 -25.91 -43.52 65.95
C VAL A 181 -26.58 -42.55 64.97
N LEU A 182 -27.91 -42.56 64.88
CA LEU A 182 -28.67 -41.65 63.99
C LEU A 182 -28.39 -40.17 64.33
N ARG A 183 -28.20 -39.82 65.61
CA ARG A 183 -27.80 -38.46 66.01
C ARG A 183 -26.41 -38.11 65.49
N GLY A 184 -25.46 -39.04 65.56
CA GLY A 184 -24.10 -38.88 65.02
C GLY A 184 -24.09 -38.71 63.50
N CYS A 185 -24.83 -39.57 62.78
CA CYS A 185 -25.00 -39.49 61.33
C CYS A 185 -25.61 -38.14 60.92
N ARG A 186 -26.67 -37.69 61.62
CA ARG A 186 -27.30 -36.40 61.36
C ARG A 186 -26.35 -35.22 61.59
N SER A 187 -25.53 -35.24 62.64
CA SER A 187 -24.53 -34.18 62.84
C SER A 187 -23.46 -34.17 61.73
N GLY A 188 -22.98 -35.34 61.29
CA GLY A 188 -22.02 -35.41 60.19
C GLY A 188 -22.59 -34.91 58.87
N LEU A 189 -23.81 -35.32 58.52
CA LEU A 189 -24.51 -34.83 57.32
C LEU A 189 -24.82 -33.33 57.37
N ALA A 190 -25.11 -32.78 58.55
CA ALA A 190 -25.36 -31.35 58.72
C ALA A 190 -24.09 -30.52 58.43
N VAL A 191 -22.94 -30.96 58.96
CA VAL A 191 -21.64 -30.34 58.68
C VAL A 191 -21.32 -30.41 57.19
N ALA A 192 -21.48 -31.59 56.56
CA ALA A 192 -21.24 -31.75 55.13
C ALA A 192 -22.15 -30.84 54.28
N LEU A 193 -23.42 -30.68 54.66
CA LEU A 193 -24.34 -29.78 53.98
C LEU A 193 -23.90 -28.31 54.12
N ASP A 194 -23.51 -27.87 55.31
CA ASP A 194 -23.03 -26.51 55.52
C ASP A 194 -21.73 -26.23 54.74
N GLU A 195 -20.79 -27.18 54.71
CA GLU A 195 -19.58 -27.09 53.88
C GLU A 195 -19.91 -26.97 52.38
N THR A 196 -20.86 -27.76 51.88
CA THR A 196 -21.28 -27.65 50.46
C THR A 196 -21.98 -26.34 50.14
N ARG A 197 -22.75 -25.77 51.09
CA ARG A 197 -23.38 -24.45 50.92
C ARG A 197 -22.36 -23.32 50.93
N ASP A 198 -21.37 -23.39 51.81
CA ASP A 198 -20.27 -22.44 51.85
C ASP A 198 -19.46 -22.47 50.56
N GLU A 199 -19.20 -23.65 50.01
CA GLU A 199 -18.50 -23.81 48.75
C GLU A 199 -19.33 -23.29 47.57
N LEU A 200 -20.63 -23.58 47.52
CA LEU A 200 -21.55 -23.00 46.53
C LEU A 200 -21.55 -21.46 46.61
N ALA A 201 -21.65 -20.90 47.81
CA ALA A 201 -21.62 -19.45 48.01
C ALA A 201 -20.28 -18.81 47.65
N ARG A 202 -19.16 -19.56 47.73
CA ARG A 202 -17.86 -19.10 47.23
C ARG A 202 -17.82 -19.12 45.71
N VAL A 203 -18.31 -20.17 45.08
CA VAL A 203 -18.39 -20.29 43.61
C VAL A 203 -19.28 -19.19 43.03
N GLU A 204 -20.44 -18.94 43.61
CA GLU A 204 -21.36 -17.86 43.18
C GLU A 204 -20.72 -16.47 43.31
N ARG A 205 -20.04 -16.19 44.44
CA ARG A 205 -19.31 -14.93 44.62
C ARG A 205 -18.15 -14.77 43.63
N ALA A 206 -17.42 -15.85 43.36
CA ALA A 206 -16.34 -15.84 42.37
C ALA A 206 -16.86 -15.62 40.95
N ALA A 207 -18.01 -16.23 40.61
CA ALA A 207 -18.69 -16.02 39.33
C ALA A 207 -19.16 -14.57 39.19
N ALA A 208 -19.79 -14.00 40.23
CA ALA A 208 -20.23 -12.61 40.25
C ALA A 208 -19.06 -11.62 40.12
N ALA A 209 -17.95 -11.86 40.82
CA ALA A 209 -16.74 -11.02 40.71
C ALA A 209 -16.17 -11.05 39.28
N ARG A 210 -16.09 -12.24 38.66
CA ARG A 210 -15.62 -12.38 37.28
C ARG A 210 -16.56 -11.76 36.25
N ALA A 211 -17.87 -11.81 36.48
CA ALA A 211 -18.84 -11.12 35.63
C ALA A 211 -18.62 -9.60 35.69
N ALA A 212 -18.42 -9.05 36.89
CA ALA A 212 -18.09 -7.63 37.04
C ALA A 212 -16.74 -7.26 36.38
N GLU A 213 -15.71 -8.10 36.51
CA GLU A 213 -14.44 -7.92 35.79
C GLU A 213 -14.61 -7.97 34.27
N ALA A 214 -15.46 -8.87 33.76
CA ALA A 214 -15.76 -9.00 32.34
C ALA A 214 -16.51 -7.76 31.81
N ASP A 215 -17.46 -7.22 32.57
CA ASP A 215 -18.19 -5.99 32.22
C ASP A 215 -17.24 -4.78 32.16
N VAL A 216 -16.34 -4.64 33.14
CA VAL A 216 -15.31 -3.59 33.15
C VAL A 216 -14.37 -3.75 31.94
N ALA A 217 -13.94 -4.98 31.65
CA ALA A 217 -13.10 -5.26 30.49
C ALA A 217 -13.82 -4.97 29.16
N ALA A 218 -15.12 -5.25 29.06
CA ALA A 218 -15.94 -4.98 27.89
C ALA A 218 -16.10 -3.47 27.65
N GLU A 219 -16.40 -2.69 28.70
CA GLU A 219 -16.46 -1.23 28.60
C GLU A 219 -15.09 -0.61 28.28
N ALA A 220 -14.00 -1.14 28.85
CA ALA A 220 -12.64 -0.72 28.48
C ALA A 220 -12.30 -1.03 27.01
N ALA A 221 -12.69 -2.20 26.51
CA ALA A 221 -12.49 -2.57 25.10
C ALA A 221 -13.32 -1.69 24.15
N LYS A 222 -14.56 -1.35 24.53
CA LYS A 222 -15.43 -0.43 23.78
C LYS A 222 -14.84 0.99 23.75
N ALA A 223 -14.31 1.47 24.87
CA ALA A 223 -13.63 2.76 24.94
C ALA A 223 -12.36 2.78 24.06
N ALA A 224 -11.56 1.70 24.08
CA ALA A 224 -10.39 1.56 23.22
C ALA A 224 -10.77 1.54 21.73
N ALA A 225 -11.80 0.78 21.35
CA ALA A 225 -12.30 0.74 19.97
C ALA A 225 -12.82 2.10 19.50
N ALA A 226 -13.49 2.86 20.37
CA ALA A 226 -13.93 4.23 20.07
C ALA A 226 -12.75 5.19 19.88
N ALA A 227 -11.70 5.06 20.70
CA ALA A 227 -10.48 5.85 20.56
C ALA A 227 -9.72 5.53 19.25
N ASP A 228 -9.64 4.24 18.89
CA ASP A 228 -9.02 3.80 17.64
C ASP A 228 -9.81 4.28 16.42
N ALA A 229 -11.15 4.24 16.47
CA ALA A 229 -12.01 4.79 15.43
C ALA A 229 -11.81 6.30 15.28
N ALA A 230 -11.81 7.05 16.39
CA ALA A 230 -11.55 8.49 16.36
C ALA A 230 -10.15 8.83 15.81
N ALA A 231 -9.14 8.03 16.15
CA ALA A 231 -7.79 8.17 15.61
C ALA A 231 -7.72 7.84 14.11
N ALA A 232 -8.48 6.85 13.64
CA ALA A 232 -8.60 6.52 12.22
C ALA A 232 -9.28 7.66 11.44
N ASP A 233 -10.39 8.20 11.95
CA ASP A 233 -11.10 9.33 11.35
C ASP A 233 -10.19 10.57 11.27
N ALA A 234 -9.43 10.86 12.33
CA ALA A 234 -8.45 11.96 12.31
C ALA A 234 -7.35 11.77 11.26
N ARG A 235 -6.87 10.53 11.03
CA ARG A 235 -5.89 10.23 9.98
C ARG A 235 -6.49 10.35 8.58
N VAL A 236 -7.76 9.96 8.40
CA VAL A 236 -8.46 10.14 7.12
C VAL A 236 -8.62 11.62 6.83
N ALA A 237 -9.09 12.42 7.79
CA ALA A 237 -9.23 13.86 7.63
C ALA A 237 -7.89 14.55 7.32
N ALA A 238 -6.80 14.13 7.98
CA ALA A 238 -5.45 14.64 7.68
C ALA A 238 -5.03 14.31 6.24
N ARG A 239 -5.23 13.07 5.79
CA ARG A 239 -4.90 12.64 4.41
C ARG A 239 -5.78 13.31 3.36
N GLU A 240 -7.06 13.55 3.65
CA GLU A 240 -7.95 14.30 2.77
C GLU A 240 -7.49 15.77 2.66
N GLY A 241 -7.04 16.37 3.76
CA GLY A 241 -6.42 17.69 3.76
C GLY A 241 -5.14 17.74 2.91
N GLU A 242 -4.24 16.78 3.10
CA GLU A 242 -3.02 16.64 2.29
C GLU A 242 -3.33 16.42 0.81
N ALA A 243 -4.31 15.56 0.49
CA ALA A 243 -4.74 15.30 -0.88
C ALA A 243 -5.37 16.54 -1.53
N ALA A 244 -6.19 17.29 -0.79
CA ALA A 244 -6.76 18.55 -1.28
C ALA A 244 -5.67 19.59 -1.55
N GLN A 245 -4.67 19.69 -0.67
CA GLN A 245 -3.53 20.59 -0.84
C GLN A 245 -2.65 20.18 -2.03
N ALA A 246 -2.41 18.87 -2.21
CA ALA A 246 -1.68 18.34 -3.36
C ALA A 246 -2.46 18.55 -4.68
N ALA A 247 -3.79 18.37 -4.67
CA ALA A 247 -4.63 18.64 -5.83
C ALA A 247 -4.64 20.13 -6.20
N ALA A 248 -4.71 21.03 -5.21
CA ALA A 248 -4.61 22.47 -5.43
C ALA A 248 -3.24 22.86 -5.99
N ALA A 249 -2.14 22.31 -5.45
CA ALA A 249 -0.80 22.53 -5.97
C ALA A 249 -0.63 21.99 -7.39
N SER A 250 -1.18 20.80 -7.69
CA SER A 250 -1.17 20.22 -9.03
C SER A 250 -2.01 21.03 -10.02
N ALA A 251 -3.14 21.59 -9.60
CA ALA A 251 -3.97 22.45 -10.44
C ALA A 251 -3.23 23.75 -10.77
N ALA A 252 -2.62 24.40 -9.77
CA ALA A 252 -1.81 25.59 -9.97
C ALA A 252 -0.59 25.31 -10.88
N ALA A 253 0.07 24.16 -10.70
CA ALA A 253 1.16 23.74 -11.58
C ALA A 253 0.68 23.46 -13.01
N ALA A 254 -0.52 22.88 -13.18
CA ALA A 254 -1.09 22.64 -14.51
C ALA A 254 -1.50 23.95 -15.20
N GLU A 255 -2.01 24.94 -14.47
CA GLU A 255 -2.29 26.28 -14.99
C GLU A 255 -1.01 26.99 -15.41
N LEU A 256 0.05 26.94 -14.59
CA LEU A 256 1.36 27.46 -14.93
C LEU A 256 1.91 26.78 -16.20
N GLN A 257 1.84 25.45 -16.27
CA GLN A 257 2.28 24.70 -17.45
C GLN A 257 1.46 25.04 -18.70
N ARG A 258 0.15 25.28 -18.58
CA ARG A 258 -0.67 25.71 -19.72
C ARG A 258 -0.29 27.12 -20.17
N ALA A 259 0.01 28.02 -19.24
CA ALA A 259 0.46 29.38 -19.55
C ALA A 259 1.84 29.35 -20.23
N GLU A 260 2.78 28.56 -19.70
CA GLU A 260 4.10 28.34 -20.29
C GLU A 260 3.98 27.71 -21.68
N LEU A 261 3.18 26.65 -21.84
CA LEU A 261 2.98 26.02 -23.14
C LEU A 261 2.34 27.00 -24.12
N ALA A 262 1.33 27.77 -23.72
CA ALA A 262 0.70 28.78 -24.58
C ALA A 262 1.71 29.86 -25.01
N ALA A 263 2.59 30.30 -24.11
CA ALA A 263 3.68 31.22 -24.44
C ALA A 263 4.66 30.58 -25.45
N VAL A 264 5.16 29.37 -25.18
CA VAL A 264 6.06 28.66 -26.11
C VAL A 264 5.39 28.39 -27.45
N THR A 265 4.08 28.09 -27.49
CA THR A 265 3.37 27.85 -28.74
C THR A 265 3.19 29.14 -29.54
N ALA A 266 2.98 30.27 -28.86
CA ALA A 266 2.95 31.58 -29.49
C ALA A 266 4.33 31.95 -30.04
N ASP A 267 5.38 31.79 -29.23
CA ASP A 267 6.78 32.05 -29.63
C ASP A 267 7.20 31.15 -30.79
N LEU A 268 6.80 29.87 -30.78
CA LEU A 268 7.06 28.93 -31.89
C LEU A 268 6.30 29.34 -33.16
N GLY A 269 5.05 29.78 -33.04
CA GLY A 269 4.27 30.29 -34.16
C GLY A 269 4.91 31.53 -34.79
N GLU A 270 5.39 32.46 -33.95
CA GLU A 270 6.13 33.64 -34.39
C GLU A 270 7.48 33.26 -35.01
N ALA A 271 8.22 32.32 -34.40
CA ALA A 271 9.48 31.80 -34.94
C ALA A 271 9.28 31.10 -36.28
N MET A 272 8.24 30.27 -36.44
CA MET A 272 7.91 29.61 -37.70
C MET A 272 7.55 30.62 -38.79
N ALA A 273 6.70 31.60 -38.48
CA ALA A 273 6.37 32.67 -39.41
C ALA A 273 7.62 33.47 -39.82
N THR A 274 8.52 33.72 -38.86
CA THR A 274 9.81 34.36 -39.10
C THR A 274 10.71 33.50 -39.98
N ILE A 275 10.80 32.19 -39.73
CA ILE A 275 11.58 31.26 -40.57
C ILE A 275 11.03 31.20 -41.99
N GLU A 276 9.70 31.14 -42.18
CA GLU A 276 9.09 31.17 -43.52
C GLU A 276 9.37 32.49 -44.25
N ALA A 277 9.27 33.62 -43.54
CA ALA A 277 9.63 34.93 -44.09
C ALA A 277 11.13 35.01 -44.46
N LEU A 278 12.01 34.49 -43.59
CA LEU A 278 13.44 34.44 -43.85
C LEU A 278 13.79 33.50 -45.01
N ARG A 279 13.13 32.35 -45.13
CA ARG A 279 13.27 31.45 -46.29
C ARG A 279 12.83 32.11 -47.59
N ALA A 280 11.71 32.83 -47.57
CA ALA A 280 11.25 33.58 -48.73
C ALA A 280 12.26 34.66 -49.13
N LEU A 281 12.80 35.40 -48.16
CA LEU A 281 13.85 36.40 -48.40
C LEU A 281 15.16 35.77 -48.88
N LEU A 282 15.56 34.61 -48.35
CA LEU A 282 16.76 33.90 -48.78
C LEU A 282 16.60 33.37 -50.22
N ALA A 283 15.41 32.84 -50.56
CA ALA A 283 15.08 32.39 -51.91
C ALA A 283 15.10 33.55 -52.92
N ASP A 284 14.55 34.70 -52.55
CA ASP A 284 14.59 35.91 -53.38
C ASP A 284 16.01 36.46 -53.53
N ALA A 285 16.77 36.55 -52.43
CA ALA A 285 18.15 36.98 -52.42
C ALA A 285 19.07 36.06 -53.27
N THR A 286 18.88 34.73 -53.19
CA THR A 286 19.60 33.78 -54.05
C THR A 286 19.17 33.84 -55.51
N ALA A 287 17.89 34.10 -55.80
CA ALA A 287 17.41 34.33 -57.16
C ALA A 287 18.03 35.61 -57.76
N GLN A 288 18.07 36.70 -57.01
CA GLN A 288 18.71 37.96 -57.40
C GLN A 288 20.22 37.79 -57.62
N LEU A 289 20.90 37.05 -56.75
CA LEU A 289 22.33 36.75 -56.91
C LEU A 289 22.58 35.95 -58.19
N ARG A 290 21.77 34.92 -58.48
CA ARG A 290 21.88 34.16 -59.74
C ARG A 290 21.61 35.03 -60.96
N ALA A 291 20.59 35.90 -60.92
CA ALA A 291 20.29 36.82 -62.01
C ALA A 291 21.44 37.80 -62.27
N GLN A 292 22.05 38.35 -61.21
CA GLN A 292 23.25 39.19 -61.35
C GLN A 292 24.45 38.41 -61.91
N GLN A 293 24.71 37.19 -61.43
CA GLN A 293 25.78 36.35 -61.96
C GLN A 293 25.56 36.02 -63.46
N GLN A 294 24.33 35.73 -63.87
CA GLN A 294 23.99 35.52 -65.28
C GLN A 294 24.19 36.79 -66.12
N GLN A 295 23.82 37.96 -65.60
CA GLN A 295 24.09 39.24 -66.28
C GLN A 295 25.59 39.56 -66.39
N GLN A 296 26.41 39.11 -65.44
CA GLN A 296 27.87 39.25 -65.49
C GLN A 296 28.55 38.23 -66.41
N GLN A 297 27.96 37.05 -66.61
CA GLN A 297 28.46 36.04 -67.54
C GLN A 297 28.03 36.30 -69.00
N ALA A 298 26.89 36.96 -69.22
CA ALA A 298 26.39 37.31 -70.56
C ALA A 298 27.38 38.12 -71.45
N PRO A 299 28.17 39.09 -70.94
CA PRO A 299 29.18 39.76 -71.76
C PRO A 299 30.45 38.93 -72.01
N GLN A 300 30.73 37.87 -71.26
CA GLN A 300 31.91 37.01 -71.50
C GLN A 300 31.65 35.82 -72.43
N GLU A 301 30.39 35.41 -72.64
CA GLU A 301 30.05 34.39 -73.65
C GLU A 301 29.74 34.98 -75.04
N ALA A 302 29.56 36.30 -75.15
CA ALA A 302 29.41 36.97 -76.45
C ALA A 302 30.69 36.94 -77.30
N GLU A 303 31.85 36.66 -76.72
CA GLU A 303 33.16 36.69 -77.38
C GLU A 303 33.97 35.39 -77.29
N PRO A 304 33.29 34.22 -77.25
CA PRO A 304 33.70 33.18 -78.21
C PRO A 304 32.52 32.48 -78.93
N ALA A 305 31.27 32.93 -78.77
CA ALA A 305 30.15 32.38 -79.56
C ALA A 305 30.24 32.73 -81.06
N ALA A 306 30.91 33.83 -81.41
CA ALA A 306 31.23 34.16 -82.80
C ALA A 306 32.32 33.24 -83.42
N ALA A 307 33.11 32.53 -82.60
CA ALA A 307 34.15 31.60 -83.07
C ALA A 307 33.70 30.12 -83.06
N ALA A 308 32.66 29.76 -82.30
CA ALA A 308 32.11 28.40 -82.29
C ALA A 308 30.94 28.18 -83.27
N ALA A 309 30.40 29.24 -83.88
CA ALA A 309 29.35 29.15 -84.89
C ALA A 309 29.85 28.71 -86.29
N GLU A 310 31.16 28.72 -86.54
CA GLU A 310 31.75 28.30 -87.82
C GLU A 310 32.22 26.82 -87.86
N ALA A 311 32.06 26.07 -86.76
CA ALA A 311 32.51 24.68 -86.69
C ALA A 311 31.43 23.73 -86.16
N ARG A 312 30.21 23.77 -86.70
CA ARG A 312 29.21 22.69 -86.55
C ARG A 312 28.07 22.74 -87.58
N ALA A 313 28.43 22.95 -88.84
CA ALA A 313 27.64 22.50 -89.98
C ALA A 313 28.14 21.13 -90.43
N CYS A 314 27.93 20.08 -89.62
CA CYS A 314 27.94 18.66 -90.00
C CYS A 314 27.76 17.81 -88.74
N GLN A 315 26.51 17.48 -88.37
CA GLN A 315 26.09 16.09 -88.16
C GLN A 315 24.66 16.05 -87.66
N THR A 316 23.90 15.23 -88.37
CA THR A 316 22.49 14.93 -88.19
C THR A 316 22.32 13.75 -87.23
N ASP A 317 21.07 13.64 -86.76
CA ASP A 317 20.31 12.42 -86.44
C ASP A 317 20.35 11.78 -85.05
N GLY A 318 19.12 11.69 -84.51
CA GLY A 318 18.65 10.75 -83.48
C GLY A 318 18.69 11.30 -82.06
N GLY A 319 17.63 11.43 -81.28
CA GLY A 319 16.27 10.91 -81.38
C GLY A 319 15.78 10.56 -79.96
N GLY A 320 14.57 11.00 -79.58
CA GLY A 320 13.69 10.28 -78.66
C GLY A 320 13.68 10.66 -77.16
N GLY A 321 12.50 11.08 -76.70
CA GLY A 321 11.90 10.81 -75.36
C GLY A 321 12.57 11.48 -74.15
N GLY A 322 11.90 12.22 -73.27
CA GLY A 322 10.54 12.05 -72.74
C GLY A 322 10.66 11.62 -71.26
N GLY A 323 10.17 12.45 -70.33
CA GLY A 323 9.76 12.00 -69.00
C GLY A 323 10.54 12.54 -67.79
N ALA A 324 9.90 13.51 -67.12
CA ALA A 324 9.53 13.51 -65.70
C ALA A 324 10.55 13.24 -64.57
N ALA A 325 10.46 14.15 -63.59
CA ALA A 325 10.52 13.94 -62.14
C ALA A 325 11.89 13.71 -61.47
N ALA A 326 12.23 14.67 -60.63
CA ALA A 326 13.07 14.49 -59.46
C ALA A 326 12.39 13.54 -58.45
N ALA A 327 13.17 12.65 -57.85
CA ALA A 327 12.97 12.19 -56.48
C ALA A 327 14.27 11.58 -55.95
N ASP A 328 14.68 12.10 -54.81
CA ASP A 328 15.67 11.55 -53.88
C ASP A 328 15.40 10.09 -53.51
N ALA A 329 16.47 9.34 -53.21
CA ALA A 329 16.54 8.40 -52.09
C ALA A 329 17.98 7.89 -51.91
N GLU A 330 18.81 8.67 -51.21
CA GLU A 330 19.91 8.09 -50.43
C GLU A 330 19.35 7.45 -49.14
N ARG A 331 19.97 6.32 -48.76
CA ARG A 331 20.04 5.71 -47.42
C ARG A 331 18.81 4.95 -46.90
N CYS A 332 18.88 3.63 -47.03
CA CYS A 332 18.61 2.71 -45.91
C CYS A 332 19.35 1.38 -46.11
N ALA A 333 20.47 1.22 -45.43
CA ALA A 333 20.99 -0.08 -45.04
C ALA A 333 21.44 0.03 -43.58
N PRO A 334 20.74 -0.62 -42.63
CA PRO A 334 21.37 -0.98 -41.39
C PRO A 334 21.98 -2.38 -41.55
N ALA A 335 23.30 -2.41 -41.39
CA ALA A 335 24.01 -3.60 -40.97
C ALA A 335 23.36 -4.16 -39.70
N THR A 336 23.29 -5.49 -39.67
CA THR A 336 23.15 -6.31 -38.47
C THR A 336 24.08 -5.86 -37.35
N PRO A 337 23.68 -6.11 -36.09
CA PRO A 337 24.63 -6.77 -35.23
C PRO A 337 24.10 -8.08 -34.65
N GLU A 338 25.06 -8.97 -34.51
CA GLU A 338 25.00 -10.27 -33.91
C GLU A 338 24.47 -10.24 -32.47
N ARG A 339 23.79 -11.34 -32.12
CA ARG A 339 23.78 -12.05 -30.83
C ARG A 339 24.31 -11.31 -29.58
N PRO A 340 23.62 -11.54 -28.45
CA PRO A 340 24.31 -12.30 -27.42
C PRO A 340 23.56 -13.56 -26.98
N GLU A 341 24.40 -14.51 -26.62
CA GLU A 341 24.10 -15.81 -26.06
C GLU A 341 23.19 -15.68 -24.84
N ARG A 342 22.12 -16.46 -24.81
CA ARG A 342 21.40 -16.75 -23.57
C ARG A 342 22.31 -17.63 -22.71
N ALA A 343 23.16 -16.98 -21.93
CA ALA A 343 23.75 -17.57 -20.75
C ALA A 343 22.61 -18.08 -19.84
N SER A 344 22.69 -19.37 -19.58
CA SER A 344 22.04 -20.11 -18.51
C SER A 344 21.92 -19.31 -17.20
N VAL A 345 20.69 -18.94 -16.83
CA VAL A 345 20.30 -18.62 -15.45
C VAL A 345 19.46 -19.78 -14.93
N TRP A 346 20.13 -20.87 -14.59
CA TRP A 346 19.65 -21.83 -13.60
C TRP A 346 20.50 -21.60 -12.35
N GLY A 347 20.17 -20.54 -11.61
CA GLY A 347 20.79 -20.16 -10.35
C GLY A 347 19.78 -20.24 -9.21
N SER A 348 19.68 -21.44 -8.61
CA SER A 348 19.42 -21.68 -7.19
C SER A 348 18.46 -20.75 -6.42
N VAL A 349 17.20 -21.18 -6.24
CA VAL A 349 16.46 -20.95 -4.99
C VAL A 349 15.86 -22.28 -4.52
N THR A 350 16.71 -23.13 -3.96
CA THR A 350 16.32 -24.27 -3.12
C THR A 350 17.24 -24.34 -1.91
N ARG A 351 17.17 -23.31 -1.06
CA ARG A 351 17.60 -23.36 0.34
C ARG A 351 16.71 -22.45 1.17
N LEU A 352 15.54 -22.96 1.58
CA LEU A 352 14.83 -22.46 2.78
C LEU A 352 13.80 -23.45 3.35
N PHE A 353 13.79 -24.70 2.88
CA PHE A 353 12.95 -25.75 3.47
C PHE A 353 13.74 -27.05 3.62
N SER A 354 14.42 -27.24 4.76
CA SER A 354 14.56 -28.56 5.36
C SER A 354 15.18 -28.49 6.76
N GLY A 355 14.38 -28.90 7.76
CA GLY A 355 14.82 -29.31 9.10
C GLY A 355 14.77 -28.17 10.12
N ARG A 356 13.76 -28.02 10.99
CA ARG A 356 12.99 -29.03 11.75
C ARG A 356 13.88 -30.13 12.34
N LYS A 357 14.42 -29.88 13.54
CA LYS A 357 14.45 -30.88 14.61
C LYS A 357 14.30 -30.23 15.99
N ARG A 358 13.36 -30.81 16.73
CA ARG A 358 12.89 -30.48 18.09
C ARG A 358 13.88 -30.96 19.17
N ARG A 359 13.56 -30.52 20.40
CA ARG A 359 13.81 -31.09 21.76
C ARG A 359 14.84 -30.26 22.54
N ARG A 360 14.66 -29.94 23.83
CA ARG A 360 13.66 -30.29 24.86
C ARG A 360 13.95 -29.39 26.09
N THR A 361 12.89 -28.96 26.77
CA THR A 361 12.73 -28.83 28.25
C THR A 361 13.95 -28.57 29.14
N ALA A 362 13.93 -27.47 29.90
CA ALA A 362 13.94 -27.46 31.37
C ALA A 362 13.76 -26.03 31.92
N ALA A 363 12.71 -25.83 32.70
CA ALA A 363 12.68 -24.91 33.84
C ALA A 363 12.61 -25.81 35.09
N PRO A 364 13.34 -25.46 36.16
CA PRO A 364 12.66 -25.07 37.40
C PRO A 364 13.35 -23.85 38.05
N GLU A 365 12.56 -22.92 38.59
CA GLU A 365 12.39 -22.66 40.03
C GLU A 365 13.67 -22.27 40.76
N ASP A 366 13.78 -20.98 41.09
CA ASP A 366 14.44 -20.50 42.30
C ASP A 366 13.52 -19.42 42.90
N GLY A 367 12.67 -19.87 43.83
CA GLY A 367 11.94 -19.01 44.74
C GLY A 367 12.82 -18.72 45.96
N GLU A 368 13.05 -17.44 46.22
CA GLU A 368 13.64 -16.98 47.47
C GLU A 368 12.59 -17.07 48.60
N PRO A 369 12.93 -17.62 49.78
CA PRO A 369 12.07 -17.54 50.96
C PRO A 369 12.33 -16.24 51.72
N GLU A 370 11.37 -15.31 51.69
CA GLU A 370 11.30 -14.23 52.67
C GLU A 370 11.00 -14.82 54.05
N ARG A 371 11.95 -14.60 54.97
CA ARG A 371 11.81 -14.88 56.40
C ARG A 371 10.91 -13.82 57.02
N PHE A 372 9.82 -14.25 57.63
CA PHE A 372 9.18 -13.50 58.71
C PHE A 372 9.95 -13.78 60.00
N GLU A 373 10.55 -12.76 60.60
CA GLU A 373 10.94 -12.74 62.00
C GLU A 373 9.77 -12.18 62.84
N GLU A 374 9.66 -12.72 64.05
CA GLU A 374 8.59 -12.59 65.05
C GLU A 374 8.29 -11.18 65.55
#